data_AF-A0A4R2ILU8-F1
#
_entry.id   AF-A0A4R2ILU8-F1
#
_cell.length_a   1.000
_cell.length_b   1.000
_cell.length_c   1.000
_cell.angle_alpha   90.00
_cell.angle_beta   90.00
_cell.angle_gamma   90.00
#
_symmetry.space_group_name_H-M   'P 1'
#
loop_
_entity.id
_entity.type
_entity.pdbx_description
1 polymer ?
#
loop_
_entity_poly.entity_id
_entity_poly.type
_entity_poly.pdbx_seq_one_letter_code
_entity_poly.pdbx_strand_id
1 'polypeptide(L)'
;MLPTINAAQVVTGLTNAGYKCSTDVTYATCTAGAASVWVLTGNHPRPPVVSLHSAGPAEKASAAIAKVLPQALEIAHINERQQITDWFGKQKSTASAQLTAGDWLVDYIVEVDTDEPGVHLTLTDKLCKTNCQAE
;
A
#
# COMPACT_ATOMS: atom_id res chain seq x y z
N MET A 1 19.50 5.14 1.39
CA MET A 1 18.64 4.16 0.69
C MET A 1 18.47 2.97 1.62
N LEU A 2 17.23 2.56 1.90
CA LEU A 2 16.95 1.38 2.71
C LEU A 2 17.20 0.11 1.87
N PRO A 3 17.67 -0.99 2.49
CA PRO A 3 17.92 -2.24 1.77
C PRO A 3 16.61 -2.90 1.35
N THR A 4 16.65 -3.77 0.34
CA THR A 4 15.51 -4.61 -0.02
C THR A 4 15.15 -5.57 1.12
N ILE A 5 13.86 -5.72 1.41
CA ILE A 5 13.31 -6.67 2.38
C ILE A 5 12.10 -7.39 1.80
N ASN A 6 11.90 -8.64 2.20
CA ASN A 6 10.78 -9.47 1.70
C ASN A 6 9.47 -9.18 2.43
N ALA A 7 8.36 -9.75 1.93
CA ALA A 7 7.02 -9.54 2.50
C ALA A 7 6.94 -9.90 4.00
N ALA A 8 7.57 -11.00 4.45
CA ALA A 8 7.54 -11.40 5.85
C ALA A 8 8.23 -10.38 6.77
N GLN A 9 9.32 -9.77 6.31
CA GLN A 9 9.99 -8.69 7.03
C GLN A 9 9.11 -7.43 7.10
N VAL A 10 8.40 -7.09 6.03
CA VAL A 10 7.42 -5.97 6.04
C VAL A 10 6.32 -6.21 7.06
N VAL A 11 5.72 -7.41 7.07
CA VAL A 11 4.65 -7.79 8.02
C VAL A 11 5.14 -7.75 9.46
N THR A 12 6.37 -8.22 9.69
CA THR A 12 7.02 -8.13 11.02
C THR A 12 7.19 -6.67 11.44
N GLY A 13 7.65 -5.81 10.53
CA GLY A 13 7.79 -4.37 10.78
C GLY A 13 6.45 -3.70 11.10
N LEU A 14 5.39 -4.03 10.36
CA LEU A 14 4.03 -3.52 10.60
C LEU A 14 3.51 -3.98 11.98
N THR A 15 3.73 -5.26 12.32
CA THR A 15 3.35 -5.79 13.64
C THR A 15 4.07 -5.05 14.77
N ASN A 16 5.38 -4.83 14.64
CA ASN A 16 6.18 -4.08 15.61
C ASN A 16 5.76 -2.61 15.72
N ALA A 17 5.23 -2.03 14.64
CA ALA A 17 4.64 -0.69 14.62
C ALA A 17 3.21 -0.63 15.22
N GLY A 18 2.66 -1.75 15.69
CA GLY A 18 1.36 -1.83 16.35
C GLY A 18 0.18 -2.16 15.43
N TYR A 19 0.43 -2.53 14.18
CA TYR A 19 -0.62 -2.98 13.27
C TYR A 19 -1.10 -4.37 13.68
N LYS A 20 -2.40 -4.62 13.53
CA LYS A 20 -2.95 -5.97 13.70
C LYS A 20 -2.89 -6.68 12.35
N CYS A 21 -1.96 -7.62 12.23
CA CYS A 21 -1.72 -8.37 11.00
C CYS A 21 -2.36 -9.76 11.04
N SER A 22 -2.96 -10.15 9.92
CA SER A 22 -3.40 -11.51 9.62
C SER A 22 -2.89 -11.89 8.23
N THR A 23 -2.55 -13.15 8.03
CA THR A 23 -2.05 -13.65 6.76
C THR A 23 -3.01 -14.69 6.19
N ASP A 24 -3.44 -14.47 4.96
CA ASP A 24 -4.10 -15.47 4.10
C ASP A 24 -3.08 -16.06 3.11
N VAL A 25 -3.50 -16.94 2.20
CA VAL A 25 -2.71 -17.58 1.15
C VAL A 25 -1.98 -16.56 0.28
N THR A 26 -2.64 -15.47 -0.11
CA THR A 26 -2.12 -14.54 -1.12
C THR A 26 -1.63 -13.21 -0.52
N TYR A 27 -2.26 -12.74 0.55
CA TYR A 27 -1.95 -11.46 1.17
C TYR A 27 -1.77 -11.56 2.68
N ALA A 28 -0.85 -10.76 3.19
CA ALA A 28 -0.87 -10.33 4.58
C ALA A 28 -1.60 -8.99 4.69
N THR A 29 -2.64 -8.95 5.51
CA THR A 29 -3.45 -7.75 5.77
C THR A 29 -3.15 -7.24 7.18
N CYS A 30 -2.63 -6.02 7.26
CA CYS A 30 -2.25 -5.35 8.50
C CYS A 30 -3.09 -4.09 8.70
N THR A 31 -3.86 -4.03 9.79
CA THR A 31 -4.80 -2.92 10.06
C THR A 31 -4.28 -1.96 11.11
N ALA A 32 -4.47 -0.66 10.89
CA ALA A 32 -4.21 0.42 11.84
C ALA A 32 -5.34 1.46 11.77
N GLY A 33 -6.22 1.44 12.77
CA GLY A 33 -7.42 2.28 12.77
C GLY A 33 -8.35 1.91 11.61
N ALA A 34 -8.66 2.87 10.74
CA ALA A 34 -9.53 2.68 9.57
C ALA A 34 -8.77 2.25 8.30
N ALA A 35 -7.44 2.29 8.31
CA ALA A 35 -6.62 1.93 7.17
C ALA A 35 -6.08 0.50 7.30
N SER A 36 -5.95 -0.16 6.15
CA SER A 36 -5.38 -1.49 6.00
C SER A 36 -4.21 -1.43 5.03
N VAL A 37 -3.12 -2.11 5.35
CA VAL A 37 -1.96 -2.33 4.47
C VAL A 37 -1.98 -3.79 4.04
N TRP A 38 -2.05 -4.03 2.74
CA TRP A 38 -2.07 -5.36 2.15
C TRP A 38 -0.72 -5.58 1.47
N VAL A 39 -0.02 -6.64 1.85
CA VAL A 39 1.30 -6.98 1.33
C VAL A 39 1.16 -8.32 0.60
N LEU A 40 1.42 -8.33 -0.71
CA LEU A 40 1.41 -9.57 -1.48
C LEU A 40 2.53 -10.47 -0.97
N THR A 41 2.14 -11.64 -0.48
CA THR A 41 3.08 -12.62 0.05
C THR A 41 3.70 -13.46 -1.06
N GLY A 42 4.85 -14.05 -0.78
CA GLY A 42 5.57 -14.90 -1.73
C GLY A 42 7.07 -14.90 -1.49
N ASN A 43 7.81 -15.56 -2.37
CA ASN A 43 9.26 -15.74 -2.24
C ASN A 43 10.07 -14.67 -2.98
N HIS A 44 9.48 -13.51 -3.23
CA HIS A 44 10.15 -12.39 -3.90
C HIS A 44 11.12 -11.66 -2.95
N PRO A 45 12.28 -11.18 -3.43
CA PRO A 45 13.22 -10.41 -2.62
C PRO A 45 12.59 -9.15 -2.00
N ARG A 46 11.65 -8.52 -2.72
CA ARG A 46 10.78 -7.45 -2.22
C ARG A 46 9.31 -7.78 -2.50
N PRO A 47 8.35 -7.30 -1.70
CA PRO A 47 6.94 -7.53 -1.99
C PRO A 47 6.58 -6.95 -3.36
N PRO A 48 5.99 -7.74 -4.27
CA PRO A 48 5.63 -7.22 -5.59
C PRO A 48 4.51 -6.19 -5.55
N VAL A 49 3.63 -6.30 -4.54
CA VAL A 49 2.53 -5.36 -4.33
C VAL A 49 2.45 -4.99 -2.85
N VAL A 50 2.34 -3.69 -2.60
CA VAL A 50 1.95 -3.13 -1.30
C VAL A 50 0.77 -2.19 -1.56
N SER A 51 -0.39 -2.49 -1.00
CA SER A 51 -1.59 -1.68 -1.16
C SER A 51 -2.04 -1.10 0.17
N LEU A 52 -2.61 0.09 0.15
CA LEU A 52 -3.29 0.71 1.27
C LEU A 52 -4.75 0.91 0.92
N HIS A 53 -5.63 0.53 1.82
CA HIS A 53 -7.07 0.60 1.65
C HIS A 53 -7.74 1.24 2.87
N SER A 54 -8.79 2.03 2.63
CA SER A 54 -9.74 2.43 3.65
C SER A 54 -11.13 2.52 3.04
N ALA A 55 -12.10 1.92 3.71
CA ALA A 55 -13.50 2.00 3.31
C ALA A 55 -14.16 3.32 3.74
N GLY A 56 -15.31 3.61 3.15
CA GLY A 56 -16.17 4.75 3.47
C GLY A 56 -15.98 5.96 2.54
N PRO A 57 -16.56 7.12 2.89
CA PRO A 57 -16.51 8.31 2.05
C PRO A 57 -15.07 8.69 1.67
N ALA A 58 -14.85 9.01 0.39
CA ALA A 58 -13.52 9.25 -0.20
C ALA A 58 -12.62 10.16 0.67
N GLU A 59 -13.16 11.27 1.18
CA GLU A 59 -12.41 12.19 2.03
C GLU A 59 -11.91 11.53 3.33
N LYS A 60 -12.77 10.75 4.00
CA LYS A 60 -12.43 10.05 5.25
C LYS A 60 -11.45 8.91 4.98
N ALA A 61 -11.67 8.17 3.90
CA ALA A 61 -10.81 7.07 3.48
C ALA A 61 -9.39 7.56 3.12
N SER A 62 -9.30 8.60 2.29
CA SER A 62 -8.02 9.24 1.95
C SER A 62 -7.31 9.81 3.18
N ALA A 63 -8.05 10.42 4.11
CA ALA A 63 -7.47 10.90 5.37
C ALA A 63 -6.98 9.77 6.28
N ALA A 64 -7.62 8.60 6.27
CA ALA A 64 -7.17 7.43 7.02
C ALA A 64 -5.86 6.88 6.43
N ILE A 65 -5.79 6.71 5.11
CA ILE A 65 -4.58 6.26 4.41
C ILE A 65 -3.44 7.26 4.62
N ALA A 66 -3.69 8.57 4.49
CA ALA A 66 -2.67 9.61 4.68
C ALA A 66 -1.95 9.54 6.03
N LYS A 67 -2.64 9.11 7.10
CA LYS A 67 -2.06 9.00 8.45
C LYS A 67 -1.02 7.89 8.56
N VAL A 68 -1.22 6.79 7.83
CA VAL A 68 -0.37 5.60 7.91
C VAL A 68 0.65 5.51 6.80
N LEU A 69 0.40 6.17 5.65
CA LEU A 69 1.19 6.04 4.43
C LEU A 69 2.70 6.25 4.64
N PRO A 70 3.18 7.34 5.29
CA PRO A 70 4.62 7.55 5.43
C PRO A 70 5.33 6.42 6.17
N GLN A 71 4.72 5.94 7.26
CA GLN A 71 5.25 4.86 8.08
C GLN A 71 5.18 3.52 7.35
N ALA A 72 4.07 3.22 6.67
CA ALA A 72 3.90 1.99 5.91
C ALA A 72 4.95 1.88 4.79
N LEU A 73 5.20 2.97 4.05
CA LEU A 73 6.23 3.01 3.01
C LEU A 73 7.65 2.88 3.58
N GLU A 74 7.92 3.49 4.73
CA GLU A 74 9.20 3.34 5.43
C GLU A 74 9.42 1.90 5.89
N ILE A 75 8.42 1.27 6.51
CA ILE A 75 8.47 -0.14 6.92
C ILE A 75 8.64 -1.07 5.73
N ALA A 76 8.03 -0.77 4.58
CA ALA A 76 8.21 -1.52 3.34
C ALA A 76 9.53 -1.23 2.61
N HIS A 77 10.38 -0.37 3.18
CA HIS A 77 11.66 0.07 2.60
C HIS A 77 11.51 0.69 1.19
N ILE A 78 10.39 1.37 0.93
CA ILE A 78 10.15 2.09 -0.32
C ILE A 78 10.91 3.42 -0.27
N ASN A 79 11.95 3.52 -1.11
CA ASN A 79 12.89 4.64 -1.05
C ASN A 79 12.25 5.96 -1.51
N GLU A 80 11.26 5.88 -2.39
CA GLU A 80 10.51 7.02 -2.95
C GLU A 80 9.36 7.50 -2.04
N ARG A 81 9.31 7.05 -0.78
CA ARG A 81 8.20 7.32 0.16
C ARG A 81 7.79 8.79 0.27
N GLN A 82 8.74 9.72 0.24
CA GLN A 82 8.45 11.15 0.32
C GLN A 82 7.69 11.62 -0.93
N GLN A 83 8.18 11.27 -2.12
CA GLN A 83 7.54 11.59 -3.40
C GLN A 83 6.13 11.02 -3.47
N ILE A 84 5.95 9.76 -3.05
CA ILE A 84 4.66 9.08 -3.08
C ILE A 84 3.68 9.71 -2.09
N THR A 85 4.13 10.04 -0.87
CA THR A 85 3.29 10.71 0.14
C THR A 85 2.84 12.09 -0.33
N ASP A 86 3.77 12.89 -0.87
CA ASP A 86 3.47 14.23 -1.39
C ASP A 86 2.54 14.19 -2.60
N TRP A 87 2.69 13.19 -3.46
CA TRP A 87 1.81 12.98 -4.59
C TRP A 87 0.41 12.52 -4.15
N PHE A 88 0.31 11.58 -3.21
CA PHE A 88 -0.97 11.10 -2.67
C PHE A 88 -1.79 12.25 -2.07
N GLY A 89 -1.15 13.15 -1.31
CA GLY A 89 -1.80 14.31 -0.70
C GLY A 89 -2.48 15.26 -1.70
N LYS A 90 -2.11 15.20 -2.99
CA LYS A 90 -2.67 16.02 -4.07
C LYS A 90 -3.88 15.39 -4.77
N GLN A 91 -4.22 14.13 -4.47
CA GLN A 91 -5.27 13.37 -5.19
C GLN A 91 -6.68 13.51 -4.58
N LYS A 92 -6.87 14.41 -3.61
CA LYS A 92 -8.12 14.53 -2.85
C LYS A 92 -9.39 14.77 -3.70
N SER A 93 -9.23 15.32 -4.90
CA SER A 93 -10.33 15.68 -5.80
C SER A 93 -10.35 14.87 -7.09
N THR A 94 -9.56 13.80 -7.19
CA THR A 94 -9.51 12.93 -8.37
C THR A 94 -10.19 11.59 -8.07
N ALA A 95 -10.83 11.00 -9.09
CA ALA A 95 -11.39 9.66 -8.99
C ALA A 95 -10.30 8.59 -9.17
N SER A 96 -9.31 8.86 -10.01
CA SER A 96 -8.13 8.01 -10.16
C SER A 96 -6.91 8.83 -10.58
N ALA A 97 -5.72 8.31 -10.28
CA ALA A 97 -4.45 8.90 -10.69
C ALA A 97 -3.34 7.85 -10.68
N GLN A 98 -2.28 8.10 -11.46
CA GLN A 98 -1.08 7.26 -11.49
C GLN A 98 0.21 8.07 -11.33
N LEU A 99 1.22 7.43 -10.75
CA LEU A 99 2.59 7.93 -10.65
C LEU A 99 3.58 6.80 -10.91
N THR A 100 4.65 7.07 -11.65
CA THR A 100 5.86 6.23 -11.58
C THR A 100 6.87 6.89 -10.64
N ALA A 101 7.30 6.16 -9.62
CA ALA A 101 8.29 6.60 -8.63
C ALA A 101 9.37 5.54 -8.49
N GLY A 102 10.53 5.77 -9.12
CA GLY A 102 11.60 4.77 -9.21
C GLY A 102 11.10 3.50 -9.89
N ASP A 103 11.20 2.38 -9.19
CA ASP A 103 10.72 1.07 -9.66
C ASP A 103 9.23 0.81 -9.40
N TRP A 104 8.52 1.75 -8.77
CA TRP A 104 7.13 1.56 -8.39
C TRP A 104 6.19 2.24 -9.38
N LEU A 105 5.19 1.49 -9.84
CA LEU A 105 3.95 2.06 -10.36
C LEU A 105 3.00 2.25 -9.19
N VAL A 106 2.49 3.46 -9.02
CA VAL A 106 1.58 3.83 -7.93
C VAL A 106 0.23 4.19 -8.53
N ASP A 107 -0.79 3.45 -8.17
CA ASP A 107 -2.17 3.60 -8.61
C ASP A 107 -3.04 4.10 -7.46
N TYR A 108 -3.75 5.21 -7.66
CA TYR A 108 -4.76 5.74 -6.74
C TYR A 108 -6.13 5.60 -7.39
N ILE A 109 -7.09 5.03 -6.67
CA ILE A 109 -8.47 4.85 -7.13
C ILE A 109 -9.42 5.15 -5.98
N VAL A 110 -10.48 5.91 -6.27
CA VAL A 110 -11.63 6.12 -5.40
C VAL A 110 -12.79 5.28 -5.95
N GLU A 111 -13.25 4.32 -5.17
CA GLU A 111 -14.42 3.51 -5.49
C GLU A 111 -15.64 4.12 -4.78
N VAL A 112 -16.66 4.51 -5.54
CA VAL A 112 -17.86 5.19 -5.01
C VAL A 112 -19.16 4.43 -5.26
N ASP A 113 -19.21 3.60 -6.32
CA ASP A 113 -20.42 2.90 -6.78
C ASP A 113 -20.24 1.37 -6.75
N THR A 114 -19.53 0.86 -5.74
CA THR A 114 -19.28 -0.56 -5.54
C THR A 114 -19.86 -1.04 -4.21
N ASP A 115 -19.89 -2.36 -3.99
CA ASP A 115 -20.26 -2.95 -2.70
C ASP A 115 -19.29 -2.55 -1.57
N GLU A 116 -18.10 -2.06 -1.91
CA GLU A 116 -17.05 -1.62 -0.97
C GLU A 116 -16.53 -0.22 -1.35
N PRO A 117 -17.30 0.86 -1.09
CA PRO A 117 -16.85 2.21 -1.39
C PRO A 117 -15.64 2.56 -0.52
N GLY A 118 -14.64 3.20 -1.10
CA GLY A 118 -13.38 3.46 -0.43
C GLY A 118 -12.32 4.08 -1.31
N VAL A 119 -11.10 4.09 -0.77
CA VAL A 119 -9.91 4.57 -1.47
C VAL A 119 -8.87 3.47 -1.45
N HIS A 120 -8.26 3.24 -2.61
CA HIS A 120 -7.19 2.27 -2.81
C HIS A 120 -5.94 3.01 -3.31
N LEU A 121 -4.81 2.70 -2.70
CA LEU A 121 -3.49 3.10 -3.16
C LEU A 121 -2.65 1.84 -3.34
N THR A 122 -2.34 1.47 -4.57
CA THR A 122 -1.59 0.24 -4.89
C THR A 122 -0.21 0.60 -5.42
N LEU A 123 0.83 0.01 -4.83
CA LEU A 123 2.21 0.15 -5.29
C LEU A 123 2.65 -1.19 -5.88
N THR A 124 2.90 -1.20 -7.19
CA THR A 124 3.33 -2.38 -7.94
C THR A 124 4.80 -2.25 -8.32
N ASP A 125 5.58 -3.27 -7.97
CA ASP A 125 6.97 -3.41 -8.35
C ASP A 125 7.12 -3.73 -9.84
N LYS A 126 7.69 -2.80 -10.61
CA LYS A 126 7.94 -2.97 -12.06
C LYS A 126 9.07 -3.93 -12.40
N LEU A 127 9.92 -4.27 -11.43
CA LEU A 127 10.98 -5.26 -11.59
C LEU A 127 10.48 -6.69 -11.38
N CYS A 128 9.32 -6.88 -10.76
CA CYS A 128 8.74 -8.20 -10.63
C CYS A 128 8.36 -8.75 -12.02
N LYS A 129 8.75 -10.01 -12.31
CA LYS A 129 8.54 -10.67 -13.61
C LYS A 129 7.64 -11.90 -13.58
N THR A 130 7.32 -12.44 -12.41
CA THR A 130 6.54 -13.68 -12.26
C THR A 130 5.72 -13.61 -10.98
N ASN A 131 4.43 -13.98 -11.00
CA ASN A 131 3.55 -13.96 -9.82
C ASN A 131 3.58 -12.60 -9.07
N CYS A 132 3.37 -11.52 -9.82
CA CYS A 132 3.50 -10.12 -9.36
C CYS A 132 2.16 -9.44 -9.08
N GLN A 133 1.08 -10.21 -9.19
CA GLN A 133 -0.28 -9.79 -8.88
C GLN A 133 -0.89 -10.93 -8.06
N ALA A 134 -1.81 -10.59 -7.16
CA ALA A 134 -2.72 -11.62 -6.69
C ALA A 134 -3.58 -12.08 -7.87
N GLU A 135 -3.75 -13.39 -8.00
CA GLU A 135 -4.60 -14.01 -9.01
C GLU A 135 -6.02 -13.42 -9.03
#